data_AF-A0A9E2HG75-F1
#
_entry.id   AF-A0A9E2HG75-F1
#
_cell.length_a   1.000
_cell.length_b   1.000
_cell.length_c   1.000
_cell.angle_alpha   90.00
_cell.angle_beta   90.00
_cell.angle_gamma   90.00
#
_symmetry.space_group_name_H-M   'P 1'
#
loop_
_entity.id
_entity.type
_entity.pdbx_description
1 polymer ?
#
loop_
_entity_poly.entity_id
_entity_poly.type
_entity_poly.pdbx_seq_one_letter_code
_entity_poly.pdbx_strand_id
1 'polypeptide(L)'
;MKITADLNVLSLLKHPEEFYGDPQVDYLIQFGPKFEGLIGKCENELPKEGVVILEHHLNEAKKLMDKVNILAQQVIADATKYDDISFCQEYFELAKAGYRLLDKYEPKGIPVSLERAGLVTTRLVLGLDQDAVINNEVAVVTKRTHLINEPETNLSVTVSWRDRDKLKEIDGREVLLSDFVNPASGASGLAFVVAVKELGIKPKQINHRSISLTRQGLVFVRQELDKLGIAS
;
A
#
# COMPACT_ATOMS: atom_id res chain seq x y z
N MET A 1 14.32 0.43 10.92
CA MET A 1 14.01 0.03 9.53
C MET A 1 15.32 0.01 8.80
N LYS A 2 15.54 -0.99 7.95
CA LYS A 2 16.72 -1.05 7.08
C LYS A 2 16.23 -0.81 5.65
N ILE A 3 17.02 -0.07 4.88
CA ILE A 3 16.76 0.26 3.49
C ILE A 3 17.93 -0.22 2.64
N THR A 4 17.61 -0.82 1.50
CA THR A 4 18.60 -1.21 0.48
C THR A 4 18.10 -0.66 -0.85
N ALA A 5 18.98 -0.07 -1.65
CA ALA A 5 18.62 0.60 -2.90
C ALA A 5 19.13 -0.17 -4.13
N ASP A 6 18.49 0.08 -5.27
CA ASP A 6 18.91 -0.34 -6.62
C ASP A 6 19.36 -1.81 -6.70
N LEU A 7 18.44 -2.73 -6.44
CA LEU A 7 18.76 -4.15 -6.29
C LEU A 7 17.81 -5.07 -7.06
N ASN A 8 18.37 -6.19 -7.53
CA ASN A 8 17.57 -7.35 -7.89
C ASN A 8 17.22 -8.12 -6.61
N VAL A 9 15.94 -8.27 -6.30
CA VAL A 9 15.51 -8.87 -5.04
C VAL A 9 15.48 -10.39 -5.05
N LEU A 10 15.50 -11.07 -6.20
CA LEU A 10 15.17 -12.51 -6.30
C LEU A 10 15.99 -13.38 -5.34
N SER A 11 17.31 -13.16 -5.25
CA SER A 11 18.17 -13.96 -4.37
C SER A 11 17.95 -13.70 -2.88
N LEU A 12 17.19 -12.68 -2.53
CA LEU A 12 16.86 -12.31 -1.15
C LEU A 12 15.51 -12.86 -0.71
N LEU A 13 14.63 -13.20 -1.65
CA LEU A 13 13.27 -13.63 -1.40
C LEU A 13 13.23 -15.07 -0.90
N LYS A 14 12.38 -15.33 0.09
CA LYS A 14 12.11 -16.68 0.58
C LYS A 14 11.41 -17.55 -0.47
N HIS A 15 10.56 -16.93 -1.27
CA HIS A 15 9.76 -17.54 -2.34
C HIS A 15 9.92 -16.72 -3.63
N PRO A 16 11.09 -16.79 -4.30
CA PRO A 16 11.36 -15.98 -5.49
C PRO A 16 10.43 -16.30 -6.67
N GLU A 17 9.97 -17.55 -6.78
CA GLU A 17 9.01 -18.02 -7.78
C GLU A 17 7.62 -17.38 -7.65
N GLU A 18 7.27 -16.88 -6.46
CA GLU A 18 6.00 -16.18 -6.18
C GLU A 18 6.12 -14.66 -6.42
N PHE A 19 7.30 -14.19 -6.88
CA PHE A 19 7.53 -12.77 -7.15
C PHE A 19 7.04 -12.34 -8.55
N TYR A 20 5.75 -12.06 -8.66
CA TYR A 20 5.16 -11.28 -9.74
C TYR A 20 5.65 -9.81 -9.75
N GLY A 21 6.11 -9.33 -10.91
CA GLY A 21 6.60 -7.96 -11.16
C GLY A 21 8.06 -7.90 -11.59
N ASP A 22 8.59 -6.69 -11.74
CA ASP A 22 10.02 -6.47 -12.02
C ASP A 22 10.85 -6.78 -10.76
N PRO A 23 11.76 -7.77 -10.78
CA PRO A 23 12.64 -8.05 -9.65
C PRO A 23 13.69 -6.96 -9.42
N GLN A 24 13.95 -6.09 -10.41
CA GLN A 24 14.77 -4.91 -10.24
C GLN A 24 13.93 -3.80 -9.59
N VAL A 25 14.25 -3.47 -8.34
CA VAL A 25 13.47 -2.49 -7.55
C VAL A 25 14.35 -1.33 -7.12
N ASP A 26 13.76 -0.15 -6.97
CA ASP A 26 14.46 1.03 -6.49
C ASP A 26 14.85 0.89 -5.01
N TYR A 27 13.95 0.33 -4.18
CA TYR A 27 14.20 0.13 -2.76
C TYR A 27 13.58 -1.16 -2.20
N LEU A 28 14.27 -1.75 -1.22
CA LEU A 28 13.76 -2.77 -0.31
C LEU A 28 13.76 -2.21 1.13
N ILE A 29 12.57 -2.10 1.72
CA ILE A 29 12.35 -1.62 3.09
C ILE A 29 12.08 -2.80 4.00
N GLN A 30 12.97 -3.00 4.97
CA GLN A 30 12.85 -4.04 6.00
C GLN A 30 12.38 -3.39 7.30
N PHE A 31 11.18 -3.75 7.74
CA PHE A 31 10.61 -3.23 8.99
C PHE A 31 11.08 -4.03 10.22
N GLY A 32 11.60 -5.24 10.02
CA GLY A 32 11.99 -6.15 11.09
C GLY A 32 10.78 -6.56 11.94
N PRO A 33 10.93 -6.75 13.27
CA PRO A 33 9.86 -7.23 14.14
C PRO A 33 8.81 -6.17 14.46
N LYS A 34 8.91 -4.95 13.90
CA LYS A 34 8.00 -3.84 14.18
C LYS A 34 6.51 -4.18 13.93
N PHE A 35 6.24 -5.16 13.07
CA PHE A 35 4.88 -5.60 12.73
C PHE A 35 4.43 -6.91 13.39
N GLU A 36 5.31 -7.62 14.11
CA GLU A 36 5.06 -8.96 14.65
C GLU A 36 3.85 -9.02 15.60
N GLY A 37 3.59 -7.96 16.39
CA GLY A 37 2.42 -7.83 17.25
C GLY A 37 1.25 -7.03 16.68
N LEU A 38 1.38 -6.49 15.45
CA LEU A 38 0.34 -5.69 14.81
C LEU A 38 -0.63 -6.54 13.98
N ILE A 39 -0.29 -7.80 13.75
CA ILE A 39 -1.14 -8.80 13.10
C ILE A 39 -2.04 -9.43 14.18
N GLY A 40 -3.26 -8.92 14.37
CA GLY A 40 -4.21 -9.46 15.36
C GLY A 40 -5.18 -8.43 15.95
N LYS A 41 -5.75 -8.67 17.15
CA LYS A 41 -6.64 -7.71 17.86
C LYS A 41 -5.85 -6.66 18.63
N CYS A 42 -6.26 -5.38 18.53
CA CYS A 42 -5.66 -4.25 19.25
C CYS A 42 -6.54 -3.82 20.43
N GLU A 43 -5.94 -3.62 21.60
CA GLU A 43 -6.62 -3.03 22.77
C GLU A 43 -6.35 -1.52 22.94
N ASN A 44 -5.44 -0.93 22.14
CA ASN A 44 -5.11 0.50 22.26
C ASN A 44 -6.29 1.39 21.86
N GLU A 45 -6.40 2.54 22.53
CA GLU A 45 -7.35 3.58 22.14
C GLU A 45 -7.01 4.11 20.75
N LEU A 46 -8.05 4.22 19.91
CA LEU A 46 -7.93 4.90 18.64
C LEU A 46 -7.70 6.40 18.87
N PRO A 47 -6.90 7.06 18.01
CA PRO A 47 -6.87 8.51 17.97
C PRO A 47 -8.29 9.06 17.84
N LYS A 48 -8.64 10.05 18.67
CA LYS A 48 -9.99 10.63 18.73
C LYS A 48 -10.33 11.47 17.49
N GLU A 49 -9.32 11.94 16.77
CA GLU A 49 -9.47 12.85 15.63
C GLU A 49 -8.92 12.23 14.34
N GLY A 50 -9.63 12.51 13.24
CA GLY A 50 -9.16 12.29 11.87
C GLY A 50 -9.35 10.89 11.32
N VAL A 51 -9.97 9.96 12.05
CA VAL A 51 -10.01 8.54 11.67
C VAL A 51 -11.44 8.01 11.69
N VAL A 52 -11.95 7.63 10.52
CA VAL A 52 -13.19 6.86 10.39
C VAL A 52 -12.87 5.52 9.73
N ILE A 53 -13.06 4.43 10.48
CA ILE A 53 -12.94 3.07 9.94
C ILE A 53 -14.33 2.66 9.44
N LEU A 54 -14.57 2.77 8.13
CA LEU A 54 -15.92 2.60 7.57
C LEU A 54 -16.53 1.24 7.86
N GLU A 55 -15.75 0.16 7.89
CA GLU A 55 -16.24 -1.18 8.24
C GLU A 55 -16.97 -1.23 9.59
N HIS A 56 -16.55 -0.43 10.57
CA HIS A 56 -17.19 -0.39 11.89
C HIS A 56 -18.49 0.42 11.93
N HIS A 57 -18.77 1.18 10.87
CA HIS A 57 -19.89 2.12 10.81
C HIS A 57 -20.87 1.81 9.68
N LEU A 58 -20.47 1.03 8.67
CA LEU A 58 -21.25 0.76 7.46
C LEU A 58 -21.18 -0.74 7.11
N ASN A 59 -22.34 -1.37 7.03
CA ASN A 59 -22.47 -2.78 6.63
C ASN A 59 -21.98 -3.02 5.20
N GLU A 60 -22.15 -2.04 4.32
CA GLU A 60 -21.68 -2.07 2.93
C GLU A 60 -20.16 -2.19 2.87
N ALA A 61 -19.43 -1.44 3.71
CA ALA A 61 -17.98 -1.51 3.77
C ALA A 61 -17.52 -2.90 4.23
N LYS A 62 -18.16 -3.47 5.26
CA LYS A 62 -17.88 -4.85 5.71
C LYS A 62 -18.10 -5.88 4.61
N LYS A 63 -19.23 -5.82 3.90
CA LYS A 63 -19.52 -6.73 2.77
C LYS A 63 -18.49 -6.63 1.64
N LEU A 64 -17.99 -5.42 1.36
CA LEU A 64 -16.91 -5.24 0.37
C LEU A 64 -15.62 -5.92 0.85
N MET A 65 -15.27 -5.76 2.13
CA MET A 65 -14.08 -6.40 2.72
C MET A 65 -14.16 -7.93 2.69
N ASP A 66 -15.33 -8.51 2.98
CA ASP A 66 -15.53 -9.96 2.90
C ASP A 66 -15.29 -10.48 1.46
N LYS A 67 -15.80 -9.78 0.44
CA LYS A 67 -15.60 -10.13 -0.97
C LYS A 67 -14.14 -10.04 -1.39
N VAL A 68 -13.47 -8.95 -1.00
CA VAL A 68 -12.04 -8.75 -1.22
C VAL A 68 -11.22 -9.89 -0.63
N ASN A 69 -11.56 -10.31 0.59
CA ASN A 69 -10.85 -11.39 1.26
C ASN A 69 -11.06 -12.73 0.53
N ILE A 70 -12.29 -12.99 0.05
CA ILE A 70 -12.57 -14.18 -0.78
C ILE A 70 -11.71 -14.19 -2.04
N LEU A 71 -11.63 -13.09 -2.76
CA LEU A 71 -10.76 -13.00 -3.95
C LEU A 71 -9.29 -13.17 -3.56
N ALA A 72 -8.85 -12.63 -2.43
CA ALA A 72 -7.44 -12.72 -2.02
C ALA A 72 -7.04 -14.19 -1.76
N GLN A 73 -7.94 -14.98 -1.17
CA GLN A 73 -7.72 -16.42 -0.97
C GLN A 73 -7.67 -17.19 -2.30
N GLN A 74 -8.44 -16.78 -3.32
CA GLN A 74 -8.38 -17.41 -4.64
C GLN A 74 -7.02 -17.20 -5.30
N VAL A 75 -6.44 -16.00 -5.18
CA VAL A 75 -5.08 -15.75 -5.66
C VAL A 75 -4.05 -16.57 -4.92
N ILE A 76 -4.16 -16.66 -3.58
CA ILE A 76 -3.24 -17.47 -2.78
C ILE A 76 -3.27 -18.94 -3.23
N ALA A 77 -4.45 -19.44 -3.62
CA ALA A 77 -4.63 -20.80 -4.11
C ALA A 77 -4.18 -20.99 -5.57
N ASP A 78 -4.31 -19.97 -6.40
CA ASP A 78 -3.94 -19.98 -7.82
C ASP A 78 -3.40 -18.61 -8.24
N ALA A 79 -2.08 -18.50 -8.25
CA ALA A 79 -1.42 -17.24 -8.53
C ALA A 79 -1.49 -16.84 -10.03
N THR A 80 -1.91 -17.74 -10.93
CA THR A 80 -2.19 -17.38 -12.34
C THR A 80 -3.40 -16.45 -12.47
N LYS A 81 -4.23 -16.35 -11.42
CA LYS A 81 -5.33 -15.36 -11.34
C LYS A 81 -4.86 -13.92 -11.42
N TYR A 82 -3.57 -13.64 -11.18
CA TYR A 82 -3.01 -12.31 -11.36
C TYR A 82 -2.93 -11.86 -12.83
N ASP A 83 -2.86 -12.81 -13.76
CA ASP A 83 -2.85 -12.52 -15.19
C ASP A 83 -4.27 -12.55 -15.82
N ASP A 84 -5.29 -12.90 -15.02
CA ASP A 84 -6.68 -12.96 -15.46
C ASP A 84 -7.34 -11.58 -15.38
N ILE A 85 -7.49 -10.93 -16.54
CA ILE A 85 -8.14 -9.62 -16.68
C ILE A 85 -9.53 -9.59 -16.05
N SER A 86 -10.30 -10.67 -16.16
CA SER A 86 -11.67 -10.73 -15.61
C SER A 86 -11.62 -10.71 -14.07
N PHE A 87 -10.63 -11.38 -13.50
CA PHE A 87 -10.38 -11.39 -12.06
C PHE A 87 -9.90 -10.02 -11.56
N CYS A 88 -8.96 -9.38 -12.26
CA CYS A 88 -8.51 -8.02 -11.95
C CYS A 88 -9.64 -6.99 -12.06
N GLN A 89 -10.56 -7.15 -13.02
CA GLN A 89 -11.75 -6.32 -13.18
C GLN A 89 -12.68 -6.38 -11.96
N GLU A 90 -12.87 -7.58 -11.38
CA GLU A 90 -13.69 -7.75 -10.18
C GLU A 90 -13.10 -6.98 -8.98
N TYR A 91 -11.78 -7.10 -8.79
CA TYR A 91 -11.06 -6.34 -7.78
C TYR A 91 -11.18 -4.83 -7.97
N PHE A 92 -11.04 -4.35 -9.20
CA PHE A 92 -11.16 -2.92 -9.51
C PHE A 92 -12.56 -2.38 -9.24
N GLU A 93 -13.62 -3.12 -9.61
CA GLU A 93 -14.99 -2.67 -9.33
C GLU A 93 -15.31 -2.68 -7.83
N LEU A 94 -14.76 -3.62 -7.06
CA LEU A 94 -14.79 -3.56 -5.59
C LEU A 94 -14.08 -2.29 -5.10
N ALA A 95 -12.92 -1.95 -5.68
CA ALA A 95 -12.17 -0.74 -5.36
C ALA A 95 -12.90 0.55 -5.57
N LYS A 96 -13.45 0.69 -6.76
CA LYS A 96 -14.33 1.79 -7.10
C LYS A 96 -15.53 1.87 -6.17
N ALA A 97 -16.17 0.74 -5.84
CA ALA A 97 -17.33 0.71 -4.97
C ALA A 97 -17.02 1.23 -3.56
N GLY A 98 -15.91 0.83 -2.95
CA GLY A 98 -15.61 1.33 -1.61
C GLY A 98 -14.92 2.70 -1.59
N TYR A 99 -14.23 3.15 -2.66
CA TYR A 99 -13.87 4.57 -2.79
C TYR A 99 -15.10 5.47 -2.84
N ARG A 100 -16.21 5.04 -3.47
CA ARG A 100 -17.48 5.77 -3.44
C ARG A 100 -18.06 5.90 -2.03
N LEU A 101 -17.84 4.93 -1.15
CA LEU A 101 -18.25 5.05 0.26
C LEU A 101 -17.51 6.17 1.00
N LEU A 102 -16.36 6.58 0.46
CA LEU A 102 -15.55 7.64 1.01
C LEU A 102 -15.88 9.01 0.40
N ASP A 103 -16.79 9.14 -0.59
CA ASP A 103 -17.02 10.39 -1.35
C ASP A 103 -17.40 11.58 -0.48
N LYS A 104 -18.02 11.33 0.68
CA LYS A 104 -18.33 12.35 1.68
C LYS A 104 -17.12 12.91 2.44
N TYR A 105 -15.95 12.26 2.31
CA TYR A 105 -14.69 12.72 2.87
C TYR A 105 -13.85 13.29 1.73
N GLU A 106 -13.72 14.61 1.69
CA GLU A 106 -12.96 15.29 0.65
C GLU A 106 -11.50 14.81 0.61
N PRO A 107 -10.98 14.40 -0.55
CA PRO A 107 -9.58 14.03 -0.71
C PRO A 107 -8.69 15.27 -0.53
N LYS A 108 -7.64 15.15 0.30
CA LYS A 108 -6.71 16.25 0.58
C LYS A 108 -5.27 15.87 0.24
N GLY A 109 -4.62 16.71 -0.56
CA GLY A 109 -3.23 16.54 -0.98
C GLY A 109 -3.09 15.97 -2.39
N ILE A 110 -1.84 15.81 -2.81
CA ILE A 110 -1.49 15.29 -4.13
C ILE A 110 -1.79 13.79 -4.17
N PRO A 111 -2.55 13.32 -5.17
CA PRO A 111 -2.83 11.90 -5.30
C PRO A 111 -1.54 11.10 -5.47
N VAL A 112 -1.30 10.16 -4.55
CA VAL A 112 -0.29 9.12 -4.69
C VAL A 112 -1.01 7.79 -4.78
N SER A 113 -0.79 7.11 -5.90
CA SER A 113 -1.34 5.79 -6.20
C SER A 113 -0.33 4.72 -5.80
N LEU A 114 -0.66 3.93 -4.77
CA LEU A 114 0.14 2.78 -4.36
C LEU A 114 -0.31 1.57 -5.15
N GLU A 115 0.36 1.32 -6.27
CA GLU A 115 0.12 0.14 -7.09
C GLU A 115 0.72 -1.10 -6.42
N ARG A 116 0.03 -2.23 -6.52
CA ARG A 116 0.53 -3.50 -6.02
C ARG A 116 0.81 -4.40 -7.20
N ALA A 117 2.10 -4.65 -7.45
CA ALA A 117 2.56 -5.47 -8.58
C ALA A 117 1.89 -6.86 -8.68
N GLY A 118 1.39 -7.39 -7.56
CA GLY A 118 0.63 -8.64 -7.56
C GLY A 118 -0.83 -8.46 -7.94
N LEU A 119 -1.59 -7.59 -7.27
CA LEU A 119 -3.06 -7.72 -7.20
C LEU A 119 -3.86 -7.12 -8.35
N VAL A 120 -3.50 -5.92 -8.77
CA VAL A 120 -4.28 -5.13 -9.74
C VAL A 120 -3.36 -4.08 -10.36
N THR A 121 -3.14 -4.16 -11.67
CA THR A 121 -2.69 -2.98 -12.41
C THR A 121 -3.94 -2.22 -12.80
N THR A 122 -4.31 -1.20 -12.02
CA THR A 122 -5.50 -0.35 -12.29
C THR A 122 -5.52 0.13 -13.74
N ARG A 123 -4.33 0.36 -14.31
CA ARG A 123 -4.12 0.68 -15.72
C ARG A 123 -4.66 -0.38 -16.68
N LEU A 124 -4.34 -1.65 -16.49
CA LEU A 124 -4.81 -2.74 -17.36
C LEU A 124 -6.33 -2.86 -17.36
N VAL A 125 -6.96 -2.69 -16.19
CA VAL A 125 -8.43 -2.67 -16.08
C VAL A 125 -9.05 -1.46 -16.78
N LEU A 126 -8.36 -0.33 -16.78
CA LEU A 126 -8.78 0.87 -17.50
C LEU A 126 -8.48 0.81 -19.01
N GLY A 127 -7.96 -0.32 -19.52
CA GLY A 127 -7.53 -0.46 -20.92
C GLY A 127 -6.31 0.39 -21.26
N LEU A 128 -5.54 0.81 -20.25
CA LEU A 128 -4.28 1.52 -20.39
C LEU A 128 -3.12 0.54 -20.42
N ASP A 129 -2.02 0.98 -21.02
CA ASP A 129 -0.74 0.29 -20.91
C ASP A 129 -0.33 0.16 -19.43
N GLN A 130 0.24 -0.99 -19.04
CA GLN A 130 0.65 -1.26 -17.66
C GLN A 130 1.66 -0.23 -17.12
N ASP A 131 2.40 0.43 -18.01
CA ASP A 131 3.43 1.42 -17.72
C ASP A 131 2.95 2.86 -18.02
N ALA A 132 1.64 3.05 -18.27
CA ALA A 132 1.07 4.36 -18.56
C ALA A 132 1.32 5.36 -17.42
N VAL A 133 1.89 6.51 -17.74
CA VAL A 133 2.03 7.63 -16.80
C VAL A 133 0.76 8.47 -16.82
N ILE A 134 0.19 8.72 -15.64
CA ILE A 134 -1.05 9.50 -15.48
C ILE A 134 -0.71 10.86 -14.89
N ASN A 135 -1.12 11.94 -15.55
CA ASN A 135 -0.67 13.30 -15.24
C ASN A 135 -1.08 13.82 -13.85
N ASN A 136 -2.19 13.38 -13.28
CA ASN A 136 -2.71 13.90 -12.01
C ASN A 136 -2.38 13.04 -10.78
N GLU A 137 -1.50 12.05 -10.89
CA GLU A 137 -1.05 11.22 -9.76
C GLU A 137 0.45 10.94 -9.76
N VAL A 138 1.01 10.73 -8.57
CA VAL A 138 2.33 10.11 -8.39
C VAL A 138 2.12 8.62 -8.14
N ALA A 139 2.58 7.76 -9.05
CA ALA A 139 2.37 6.32 -8.94
C ALA A 139 3.63 5.61 -8.42
N VAL A 140 3.42 4.69 -7.49
CA VAL A 140 4.50 3.91 -6.84
C VAL A 140 4.06 2.47 -6.77
N VAL A 141 4.89 1.57 -7.28
CA VAL A 141 4.68 0.13 -7.17
C VAL A 141 5.25 -0.33 -5.84
N THR A 142 4.45 -1.00 -5.02
CA THR A 142 4.90 -1.61 -3.77
C THR A 142 4.50 -3.08 -3.73
N LYS A 143 5.39 -3.92 -3.20
CA LYS A 143 5.08 -5.34 -2.98
C LYS A 143 5.67 -5.85 -1.69
N ARG A 144 4.84 -6.47 -0.87
CA ARG A 144 5.27 -7.17 0.35
C ARG A 144 6.03 -8.43 -0.02
N THR A 145 7.07 -8.72 0.73
CA THR A 145 7.95 -9.86 0.50
C THR A 145 8.43 -10.41 1.85
N HIS A 146 8.78 -11.69 1.84
CA HIS A 146 9.48 -12.39 2.91
C HIS A 146 10.90 -12.72 2.46
N LEU A 147 11.88 -12.55 3.35
CA LEU A 147 13.29 -12.74 3.03
C LEU A 147 13.83 -14.06 3.58
N ILE A 148 14.78 -14.70 2.91
CA ILE A 148 15.34 -16.04 3.27
C ILE A 148 15.92 -16.12 4.69
N ASN A 149 16.41 -15.00 5.23
CA ASN A 149 17.12 -14.95 6.52
C ASN A 149 16.31 -14.21 7.60
N GLU A 150 14.99 -14.06 7.42
CA GLU A 150 14.11 -13.40 8.38
C GLU A 150 12.92 -14.30 8.78
N PRO A 151 12.41 -14.16 10.02
CA PRO A 151 11.13 -14.75 10.39
C PRO A 151 10.01 -14.28 9.46
N GLU A 152 9.01 -15.13 9.20
CA GLU A 152 7.82 -14.74 8.41
C GLU A 152 7.00 -13.64 9.10
N THR A 153 7.15 -13.50 10.42
CA THR A 153 6.54 -12.42 11.20
C THR A 153 7.16 -11.05 10.91
N ASN A 154 8.35 -11.01 10.30
CA ASN A 154 8.92 -9.77 9.79
C ASN A 154 8.28 -9.39 8.47
N LEU A 155 8.08 -8.08 8.31
CA LEU A 155 7.56 -7.52 7.08
C LEU A 155 8.66 -6.78 6.32
N SER A 156 8.76 -7.08 5.02
CA SER A 156 9.53 -6.27 4.08
C SER A 156 8.67 -5.84 2.89
N VAL A 157 9.01 -4.69 2.32
CA VAL A 157 8.29 -4.09 1.19
C VAL A 157 9.28 -3.61 0.16
N THR A 158 9.14 -4.09 -1.07
CA THR A 158 9.80 -3.51 -2.24
C THR A 158 9.04 -2.27 -2.70
N VAL A 159 9.78 -1.31 -3.23
CA VAL A 159 9.28 -0.05 -3.76
C VAL A 159 9.94 0.20 -5.11
N SER A 160 9.13 0.46 -6.13
CA SER A 160 9.60 0.88 -7.46
C SER A 160 8.83 2.12 -7.92
N TRP A 161 9.56 3.05 -8.53
CA TRP A 161 9.02 4.30 -9.06
C TRP A 161 8.50 4.12 -10.47
N ARG A 162 7.29 4.61 -10.75
CA ARG A 162 6.81 4.73 -12.14
C ARG A 162 7.45 5.93 -12.84
N ASP A 163 7.58 7.03 -12.11
CA ASP A 163 8.20 8.26 -12.55
C ASP A 163 8.94 8.90 -11.38
N ARG A 164 10.27 8.80 -11.41
CA ARG A 164 11.14 9.31 -10.35
C ARG A 164 11.13 10.84 -10.29
N ASP A 165 10.98 11.53 -11.42
CA ASP A 165 10.97 12.99 -11.45
C ASP A 165 9.70 13.56 -10.84
N LYS A 166 8.58 12.87 -11.04
CA LYS A 166 7.29 13.28 -10.46
C LYS A 166 7.25 13.23 -8.94
N LEU A 167 8.13 12.45 -8.31
CA LEU A 167 8.28 12.45 -6.84
C LEU A 167 8.65 13.84 -6.29
N LYS A 168 9.25 14.73 -7.10
CA LYS A 168 9.53 16.11 -6.66
C LYS A 168 8.26 16.90 -6.38
N GLU A 169 7.13 16.52 -6.99
CA GLU A 169 5.86 17.22 -6.79
C GLU A 169 5.33 17.12 -5.35
N ILE A 170 5.69 16.06 -4.61
CA ILE A 170 5.19 15.85 -3.25
C ILE A 170 6.05 16.49 -2.15
N ASP A 171 7.22 17.03 -2.51
CA ASP A 171 8.14 17.62 -1.53
C ASP A 171 7.53 18.84 -0.85
N GLY A 172 7.54 18.87 0.48
CA GLY A 172 6.94 19.93 1.29
C GLY A 172 5.42 20.08 1.14
N ARG A 173 4.73 19.16 0.45
CA ARG A 173 3.28 19.23 0.19
C ARG A 173 2.51 18.15 0.93
N GLU A 174 1.20 18.33 1.03
CA GLU A 174 0.31 17.30 1.55
C GLU A 174 0.11 16.22 0.48
N VAL A 175 0.15 14.96 0.89
CA VAL A 175 -0.02 13.80 0.02
C VAL A 175 -1.28 13.06 0.40
N LEU A 176 -2.02 12.61 -0.60
CA LEU A 176 -3.15 11.70 -0.45
C LEU A 176 -2.71 10.29 -0.84
N LEU A 177 -2.54 9.41 0.14
CA LEU A 177 -2.37 7.98 -0.12
C LEU A 177 -3.75 7.35 -0.27
N SER A 178 -4.05 6.81 -1.45
CA SER A 178 -5.29 6.08 -1.69
C SER A 178 -4.97 4.58 -1.72
N ASP A 179 -5.38 3.84 -0.67
CA ASP A 179 -5.20 2.38 -0.62
C ASP A 179 -6.52 1.68 -0.25
N PHE A 180 -7.09 1.01 -1.25
CA PHE A 180 -8.45 0.54 -1.19
C PHE A 180 -8.66 -0.73 -0.34
N VAL A 181 -7.72 -1.69 -0.30
CA VAL A 181 -8.15 -3.10 -0.16
C VAL A 181 -7.56 -3.93 0.98
N ASN A 182 -6.66 -3.43 1.82
CA ASN A 182 -6.07 -4.35 2.81
C ASN A 182 -5.58 -3.66 4.09
N PRO A 183 -5.74 -4.28 5.27
CA PRO A 183 -5.11 -3.83 6.53
C PRO A 183 -3.58 -3.66 6.45
N ALA A 184 -2.92 -4.23 5.45
CA ALA A 184 -1.49 -4.06 5.20
C ALA A 184 -1.09 -2.79 4.40
N SER A 185 -2.07 -1.95 4.03
CA SER A 185 -1.87 -0.68 3.31
C SER A 185 -0.92 0.28 3.99
N GLY A 186 -0.95 0.31 5.31
CA GLY A 186 -0.08 1.14 6.13
C GLY A 186 1.41 0.85 5.91
N ALA A 187 1.78 -0.41 5.69
CA ALA A 187 3.18 -0.78 5.47
C ALA A 187 3.68 -0.33 4.10
N SER A 188 2.87 -0.47 3.05
CA SER A 188 3.18 0.06 1.70
C SER A 188 3.29 1.59 1.72
N GLY A 189 2.35 2.27 2.38
CA GLY A 189 2.39 3.72 2.52
C GLY A 189 3.62 4.19 3.31
N LEU A 190 3.96 3.52 4.41
CA LEU A 190 5.16 3.85 5.18
C LEU A 190 6.45 3.52 4.42
N ALA A 191 6.48 2.41 3.67
CA ALA A 191 7.63 2.05 2.82
C ALA A 191 7.87 3.13 1.76
N PHE A 192 6.80 3.60 1.11
CA PHE A 192 6.86 4.74 0.20
C PHE A 192 7.43 5.98 0.89
N VAL A 193 6.90 6.38 2.05
CA VAL A 193 7.36 7.58 2.78
C VAL A 193 8.84 7.48 3.16
N VAL A 194 9.28 6.31 3.60
CA VAL A 194 10.68 6.06 3.94
C VAL A 194 11.56 6.13 2.69
N ALA A 195 11.13 5.51 1.59
CA ALA A 195 11.89 5.47 0.35
C ALA A 195 12.03 6.85 -0.30
N VAL A 196 10.98 7.69 -0.33
CA VAL A 196 11.10 9.06 -0.87
C VAL A 196 11.99 9.95 -0.01
N LYS A 197 12.07 9.69 1.30
CA LYS A 197 12.98 10.43 2.19
C LYS A 197 14.46 10.20 1.84
N GLU A 198 14.84 9.01 1.38
CA GLU A 198 16.20 8.77 0.87
C GLU A 198 16.53 9.58 -0.38
N LEU A 199 15.51 10.01 -1.13
CA LEU A 199 15.67 10.92 -2.25
C LEU A 199 15.74 12.40 -1.82
N GLY A 200 15.74 12.68 -0.52
CA GLY A 200 15.68 14.04 0.02
C GLY A 200 14.29 14.67 -0.05
N ILE A 201 13.26 13.92 -0.44
CA ILE A 201 11.89 14.39 -0.59
C ILE A 201 11.15 14.17 0.73
N LYS A 202 10.56 15.23 1.28
CA LYS A 202 9.85 15.17 2.56
C LYS A 202 8.44 15.75 2.44
N PRO A 203 7.41 14.89 2.27
CA PRO A 203 6.02 15.32 2.37
C PRO A 203 5.75 16.03 3.69
N LYS A 204 4.93 17.07 3.66
CA LYS A 204 4.53 17.82 4.86
C LYS A 204 3.54 17.02 5.70
N GLN A 205 2.59 16.36 5.04
CA GLN A 205 1.50 15.61 5.68
C GLN A 205 1.09 14.44 4.79
N ILE A 206 0.73 13.33 5.41
CA ILE A 206 0.17 12.16 4.75
C ILE A 206 -1.29 12.00 5.14
N ASN A 207 -2.19 12.21 4.19
CA ASN A 207 -3.61 11.89 4.31
C ASN A 207 -3.84 10.49 3.74
N HIS A 208 -4.06 9.49 4.59
CA HIS A 208 -4.32 8.13 4.14
C HIS A 208 -5.82 7.86 4.07
N ARG A 209 -6.32 7.55 2.87
CA ARG A 209 -7.72 7.22 2.61
C ARG A 209 -7.85 5.72 2.33
N SER A 210 -8.46 5.01 3.26
CA SER A 210 -8.69 3.57 3.18
C SER A 210 -9.97 3.19 3.91
N ILE A 211 -10.66 2.14 3.44
CA ILE A 211 -11.86 1.61 4.10
C ILE A 211 -11.56 0.49 5.10
N SER A 212 -10.30 0.01 5.13
CA SER A 212 -9.91 -1.27 5.77
C SER A 212 -8.73 -1.18 6.73
N LEU A 213 -8.42 0.01 7.26
CA LEU A 213 -7.30 0.19 8.18
C LEU A 213 -7.61 -0.43 9.55
N THR A 214 -6.70 -1.27 10.05
CA THR A 214 -6.79 -1.77 11.43
C THR A 214 -6.41 -0.69 12.42
N ARG A 215 -6.93 -0.80 13.65
CA ARG A 215 -6.57 0.08 14.76
C ARG A 215 -5.06 0.07 15.02
N GLN A 216 -4.43 -1.12 15.05
CA GLN A 216 -2.97 -1.26 15.20
C GLN A 216 -2.22 -0.54 14.08
N GLY A 217 -2.58 -0.85 12.83
CA GLY A 217 -1.88 -0.34 11.65
C GLY A 217 -1.90 1.18 11.62
N LEU A 218 -3.04 1.77 11.97
CA LEU A 218 -3.18 3.22 12.10
C LEU A 218 -2.26 3.79 13.18
N VAL A 219 -2.34 3.30 14.43
CA VAL A 219 -1.53 3.82 15.54
C VAL A 219 -0.05 3.73 15.21
N PHE A 220 0.38 2.60 14.65
CA PHE A 220 1.75 2.38 14.23
C PHE A 220 2.19 3.36 13.13
N VAL A 221 1.40 3.50 12.06
CA VAL A 221 1.73 4.40 10.95
C VAL A 221 1.86 5.84 11.44
N ARG A 222 0.93 6.33 12.27
CA ARG A 222 1.02 7.69 12.83
C ARG A 222 2.28 7.87 13.67
N GLN A 223 2.58 6.93 14.58
CA GLN A 223 3.80 6.98 15.38
C GLN A 223 5.08 7.00 14.54
N GLU A 224 5.12 6.24 13.44
CA GLU A 224 6.29 6.23 12.56
C GLU A 224 6.38 7.51 11.72
N LEU A 225 5.25 8.06 11.25
CA LEU A 225 5.22 9.37 10.57
C LEU A 225 5.67 10.50 11.50
N ASP A 226 5.24 10.49 12.76
CA ASP A 226 5.67 11.46 13.78
C ASP A 226 7.19 11.39 14.01
N LYS A 227 7.77 10.18 14.11
CA LYS A 227 9.24 10.00 14.21
C LYS A 227 9.99 10.53 12.98
N LEU A 228 9.34 10.52 11.81
CA LEU A 228 9.87 11.08 10.58
C LEU A 228 9.65 12.60 10.46
N GLY A 229 8.92 13.19 11.41
CA GLY A 229 8.55 14.62 11.43
C GLY A 229 7.59 14.97 10.31
N ILE A 230 6.61 14.10 10.04
CA ILE A 230 5.59 14.23 9.01
C ILE A 230 4.21 14.14 9.69
N ALA A 231 3.32 15.08 9.41
CA ALA A 231 1.98 15.09 9.98
C ALA A 231 1.10 13.97 9.39
N SER A 232 0.13 13.48 10.16
CA SER A 232 -0.80 12.41 9.77
C SER A 232 -2.18 12.56 10.37
#